data_AF-A0A9D8XIS3-F1
#
_entry.id   AF-A0A9D8XIS3-F1
#
_cell.length_a   1.000
_cell.length_b   1.000
_cell.length_c   1.000
_cell.angle_alpha   90.00
_cell.angle_beta   90.00
_cell.angle_gamma   90.00
#
_symmetry.space_group_name_H-M   'P 1'
#
loop_
_entity.id
_entity.type
_entity.pdbx_description
1 polymer ?
#
loop_
_entity_poly.entity_id
_entity_poly.type
_entity_poly.pdbx_seq_one_letter_code
_entity_poly.pdbx_strand_id
1 'polypeptide(L)'
;WAFPWQGVPEDSFGCRVPLKDGDPRFRGGALCDHPHIFDLIRWLTNSDFDYIYSQVAPNLRKDLQVEDMLLANGKMKDGTAFLFDPSWSRLEERIPVPAPGWEVFPKRMEVNLVITGEKGVLACDCFGPNVYHNGAPNDRYTVQYTYFDEWIGLIDEFVDCCRNGKQPKINLRWHKQTIQAMLGCYESVKSNQPVCINA
;
A
#
# COMPACT_ATOMS: atom_id res chain seq x y z
N TRP A 1 10.97 -13.24 -9.77
CA TRP A 1 10.21 -12.14 -9.16
C TRP A 1 10.49 -10.86 -9.94
N ALA A 2 9.67 -9.83 -9.80
CA ALA A 2 9.93 -8.54 -10.44
C ALA A 2 11.28 -7.94 -9.99
N PHE A 3 11.70 -8.28 -8.77
CA PHE A 3 12.96 -7.85 -8.21
C PHE A 3 13.71 -8.98 -7.48
N PRO A 4 15.06 -8.95 -7.43
CA PRO A 4 15.86 -10.01 -6.81
C PRO A 4 15.64 -10.15 -5.30
N TRP A 5 15.22 -9.08 -4.60
CA TRP A 5 14.93 -9.08 -3.17
C TRP A 5 13.54 -9.61 -2.81
N GLN A 6 12.61 -9.70 -3.77
CA GLN A 6 11.25 -10.17 -3.50
C GLN A 6 11.27 -11.63 -3.05
N GLY A 7 10.62 -11.90 -1.91
CA GLY A 7 10.58 -13.24 -1.32
C GLY A 7 11.77 -13.59 -0.43
N VAL A 8 12.76 -12.69 -0.28
CA VAL A 8 13.93 -12.87 0.58
C VAL A 8 13.77 -11.98 1.83
N PRO A 9 13.41 -12.54 3.00
CA PRO A 9 13.13 -11.74 4.22
C PRO A 9 14.29 -10.82 4.63
N GLU A 10 15.52 -11.27 4.45
CA GLU A 10 16.71 -10.49 4.78
C GLU A 10 16.86 -9.23 3.91
N ASP A 11 16.46 -9.30 2.65
CA ASP A 11 16.58 -8.16 1.75
C ASP A 11 15.36 -7.24 1.83
N SER A 12 14.16 -7.82 2.00
CA SER A 12 12.91 -7.06 1.98
C SER A 12 12.49 -6.51 3.35
N PHE A 13 12.81 -7.20 4.44
CA PHE A 13 12.53 -6.77 5.81
C PHE A 13 13.80 -6.37 6.58
N GLY A 14 14.99 -6.79 6.11
CA GLY A 14 16.27 -6.57 6.79
C GLY A 14 16.68 -7.70 7.73
N CYS A 15 15.80 -8.66 8.02
CA CYS A 15 16.08 -9.83 8.86
C CYS A 15 14.98 -10.90 8.76
N ARG A 16 15.25 -12.11 9.26
CA ARG A 16 14.25 -13.17 9.41
C ARG A 16 13.46 -13.00 10.70
N VAL A 17 12.21 -12.55 10.57
CA VAL A 17 11.25 -12.52 11.68
C VAL A 17 10.00 -13.29 11.25
N PRO A 18 9.58 -14.35 11.98
CA PRO A 18 8.35 -15.06 11.65
C PRO A 18 7.12 -14.15 11.68
N LEU A 19 6.09 -14.50 10.89
CA LEU A 19 4.79 -13.79 10.95
C LEU A 19 4.14 -13.98 12.32
N LYS A 20 4.14 -15.21 12.83
CA LYS A 20 3.65 -15.63 14.14
C LYS A 20 4.29 -16.95 14.55
N ASP A 21 4.12 -17.35 15.80
CA ASP A 21 4.68 -18.60 16.31
C ASP A 21 4.16 -19.80 15.50
N GLY A 22 5.10 -20.61 15.00
CA GLY A 22 4.80 -21.80 14.19
C GLY A 22 4.39 -21.54 12.73
N ASP A 23 4.32 -20.29 12.27
CA ASP A 23 4.11 -20.00 10.85
C ASP A 23 5.43 -20.22 10.08
N PRO A 24 5.43 -20.98 8.96
CA PRO A 24 6.65 -21.23 8.19
C PRO A 24 7.15 -20.00 7.42
N ARG A 25 6.37 -18.91 7.39
CA ARG A 25 6.68 -17.68 6.66
C ARG A 25 7.21 -16.59 7.58
N PHE A 26 7.94 -15.66 6.96
CA PHE A 26 8.58 -14.51 7.58
C PHE A 26 7.93 -13.20 7.10
N ARG A 27 8.17 -12.13 7.84
CA ARG A 27 7.83 -10.75 7.45
C ARG A 27 8.68 -10.33 6.25
N GLY A 28 8.15 -9.46 5.41
CA GLY A 28 8.88 -8.87 4.27
C GLY A 28 8.23 -9.09 2.92
N GLY A 29 6.94 -9.45 2.89
CA GLY A 29 6.25 -9.76 1.67
C GLY A 29 5.49 -8.59 1.07
N ALA A 30 4.28 -8.87 0.59
CA ALA A 30 3.42 -7.88 -0.06
C ALA A 30 3.19 -6.62 0.80
N LEU A 31 3.18 -6.77 2.13
CA LEU A 31 3.02 -5.64 3.05
C LEU A 31 4.22 -4.68 3.03
N CYS A 32 5.45 -5.21 2.99
CA CYS A 32 6.68 -4.41 2.97
C CYS A 32 6.98 -3.79 1.61
N ASP A 33 6.45 -4.38 0.54
CA ASP A 33 6.49 -3.84 -0.81
C ASP A 33 5.48 -2.67 -0.99
N HIS A 34 4.35 -2.71 -0.27
CA HIS A 34 3.27 -1.73 -0.38
C HIS A 34 2.96 -0.89 0.88
N PRO A 35 3.96 -0.42 1.67
CA PRO A 35 3.69 0.41 2.84
C PRO A 35 3.17 1.81 2.45
N HIS A 36 3.40 2.24 1.21
CA HIS A 36 2.99 3.55 0.69
C HIS A 36 1.47 3.78 0.74
N ILE A 37 0.65 2.72 0.79
CA ILE A 37 -0.81 2.86 0.93
C ILE A 37 -1.19 3.42 2.31
N PHE A 38 -0.43 3.13 3.37
CA PHE A 38 -0.66 3.78 4.67
C PHE A 38 -0.41 5.29 4.59
N ASP A 39 0.58 5.72 3.82
CA ASP A 39 0.89 7.13 3.58
C ASP A 39 -0.27 7.82 2.83
N LEU A 40 -0.82 7.14 1.81
CA LEU A 40 -1.98 7.60 1.06
C LEU A 40 -3.22 7.74 1.95
N ILE A 41 -3.52 6.76 2.81
CA ILE A 41 -4.66 6.83 3.75
C ILE A 41 -4.49 8.04 4.69
N ARG A 42 -3.30 8.22 5.25
CA ARG A 42 -2.99 9.38 6.12
C ARG A 42 -3.14 10.69 5.39
N TRP A 43 -2.69 10.77 4.15
CA TRP A 43 -2.80 11.97 3.32
C TRP A 43 -4.26 12.31 2.98
N LEU A 44 -5.05 11.31 2.57
CA LEU A 44 -6.47 11.49 2.21
C LEU A 44 -7.34 11.89 3.41
N THR A 45 -7.04 11.35 4.59
CA THR A 45 -7.80 11.62 5.82
C THR A 45 -7.26 12.80 6.63
N ASN A 46 -6.03 13.25 6.33
CA ASN A 46 -5.28 14.19 7.15
C ASN A 46 -5.25 13.77 8.64
N SER A 47 -5.13 12.46 8.87
CA SER A 47 -5.24 11.81 10.17
C SER A 47 -4.18 10.70 10.29
N ASP A 48 -3.92 10.24 11.51
CA ASP A 48 -3.06 9.07 11.77
C ASP A 48 -3.90 7.88 12.25
N PHE A 49 -3.32 6.69 12.21
CA PHE A 49 -3.95 5.46 12.68
C PHE A 49 -4.20 5.50 14.20
N ASP A 50 -5.37 5.04 14.62
CA ASP A 50 -5.71 4.78 16.03
C ASP A 50 -5.37 3.33 16.38
N TYR A 51 -6.00 2.37 15.69
CA TYR A 51 -5.67 0.95 15.79
C TYR A 51 -5.77 0.24 14.45
N ILE A 52 -5.04 -0.86 14.34
CA ILE A 52 -5.02 -1.73 13.16
C ILE A 52 -5.19 -3.18 13.60
N TYR A 53 -6.07 -3.90 12.91
CA TYR A 53 -6.16 -5.36 12.92
C TYR A 53 -5.65 -5.90 11.58
N SER A 54 -4.94 -7.02 11.60
CA SER A 54 -4.43 -7.64 10.38
C SER A 54 -4.45 -9.15 10.42
N GLN A 55 -4.71 -9.75 9.27
CA GLN A 55 -4.72 -11.20 9.09
C GLN A 55 -4.07 -11.57 7.77
N VAL A 56 -3.13 -12.52 7.82
CA VAL A 56 -2.45 -13.05 6.64
C VAL A 56 -3.24 -14.23 6.07
N ALA A 57 -3.44 -14.24 4.76
CA ALA A 57 -4.06 -15.35 4.05
C ALA A 57 -3.02 -16.44 3.71
N PRO A 58 -3.43 -17.66 3.33
CA PRO A 58 -2.49 -18.63 2.75
C PRO A 58 -1.85 -18.06 1.50
N ASN A 59 -0.55 -18.29 1.31
CA ASN A 59 0.13 -17.78 0.12
C ASN A 59 -0.48 -18.37 -1.15
N LEU A 60 -0.67 -17.53 -2.17
CA LEU A 60 -0.98 -17.95 -3.52
C LEU A 60 0.23 -18.65 -4.15
N ARG A 61 1.42 -18.08 -3.96
CA ARG A 61 2.69 -18.54 -4.50
C ARG A 61 3.45 -19.33 -3.43
N LYS A 62 3.47 -20.65 -3.61
CA LYS A 62 3.92 -21.60 -2.58
C LYS A 62 5.43 -21.61 -2.33
N ASP A 63 6.21 -21.04 -3.24
CA ASP A 63 7.66 -20.91 -3.16
C ASP A 63 8.12 -19.70 -2.32
N LEU A 64 7.22 -18.81 -1.94
CA LEU A 64 7.54 -17.65 -1.13
C LEU A 64 7.74 -17.98 0.35
N GLN A 65 8.83 -17.44 0.91
CA GLN A 65 9.11 -17.49 2.35
C GLN A 65 8.44 -16.35 3.13
N VAL A 66 7.78 -15.41 2.45
CA VAL A 66 7.11 -14.24 3.03
C VAL A 66 5.62 -14.23 2.66
N GLU A 67 4.81 -13.39 3.30
CA GLU A 67 3.39 -13.28 2.96
C GLU A 67 3.15 -12.65 1.59
N ASP A 68 2.25 -13.20 0.77
CA ASP A 68 1.90 -12.59 -0.54
C ASP A 68 0.49 -12.02 -0.59
N MET A 69 -0.26 -12.13 0.50
CA MET A 69 -1.63 -11.66 0.61
C MET A 69 -2.03 -11.53 2.07
N LEU A 70 -2.56 -10.38 2.45
CA LEU A 70 -3.11 -10.13 3.77
C LEU A 70 -4.20 -9.08 3.73
N LEU A 71 -4.89 -8.95 4.85
CA LEU A 71 -5.84 -7.90 5.14
C LEU A 71 -5.32 -7.05 6.29
N ALA A 72 -5.47 -5.73 6.19
CA ALA A 72 -5.32 -4.77 7.26
C ALA A 72 -6.55 -3.86 7.30
N ASN A 73 -7.15 -3.70 8.48
CA ASN A 73 -8.29 -2.81 8.67
C ASN A 73 -8.24 -2.17 10.06
N GLY A 74 -8.97 -1.08 10.25
CA GLY A 74 -8.93 -0.40 11.53
C GLY A 74 -9.61 0.95 11.50
N LYS A 75 -9.19 1.82 12.41
CA LYS A 75 -9.65 3.20 12.48
C LYS A 75 -8.48 4.17 12.52
N MET A 76 -8.73 5.33 11.93
CA MET A 76 -7.94 6.54 12.07
C MET A 76 -8.39 7.30 13.35
N LYS A 77 -7.57 8.23 13.85
CA LYS A 77 -7.84 9.01 15.06
C LYS A 77 -9.05 9.95 14.95
N ASP A 78 -9.42 10.32 13.73
CA ASP A 78 -10.63 11.09 13.40
C ASP A 78 -11.89 10.20 13.30
N GLY A 79 -11.74 8.89 13.48
CA GLY A 79 -12.82 7.90 13.41
C GLY A 79 -13.04 7.30 12.03
N THR A 80 -12.33 7.76 10.98
CA THR A 80 -12.41 7.18 9.64
C THR A 80 -12.01 5.70 9.69
N ALA A 81 -12.87 4.82 9.18
CA ALA A 81 -12.54 3.41 9.01
C ALA A 81 -11.80 3.17 7.70
N PHE A 82 -10.87 2.21 7.69
CA PHE A 82 -10.16 1.81 6.47
C PHE A 82 -10.08 0.30 6.32
N LEU A 83 -9.90 -0.13 5.07
CA LEU A 83 -9.61 -1.50 4.66
C LEU A 83 -8.50 -1.46 3.61
N PHE A 84 -7.51 -2.31 3.76
CA PHE A 84 -6.36 -2.41 2.87
C PHE A 84 -5.95 -3.87 2.73
N ASP A 85 -5.84 -4.37 1.51
CA ASP A 85 -5.52 -5.76 1.19
C ASP A 85 -4.39 -5.87 0.16
N PRO A 86 -3.12 -5.65 0.56
CA PRO A 86 -2.00 -5.80 -0.36
C PRO A 86 -1.86 -7.28 -0.75
N SER A 87 -1.63 -7.50 -2.04
CA SER A 87 -1.36 -8.84 -2.56
C SER A 87 -0.41 -8.82 -3.75
N TRP A 88 0.30 -9.92 -3.92
CA TRP A 88 0.97 -10.26 -5.17
C TRP A 88 0.16 -11.33 -5.92
N SER A 89 -1.10 -10.99 -6.22
CA SER A 89 -2.07 -11.93 -6.81
C SER A 89 -2.09 -11.93 -8.34
N ARG A 90 -1.55 -10.89 -8.98
CA ARG A 90 -1.48 -10.80 -10.43
C ARG A 90 -0.45 -11.78 -10.99
N LEU A 91 -0.69 -12.25 -12.20
CA LEU A 91 0.24 -13.11 -12.91
C LEU A 91 1.17 -12.24 -13.74
N GLU A 92 2.45 -12.56 -13.70
CA GLU A 92 3.46 -11.92 -14.53
C GLU A 92 4.36 -13.00 -15.16
N GLU A 93 4.88 -12.71 -16.35
CA GLU A 93 5.88 -13.56 -16.97
C GLU A 93 7.17 -13.52 -16.16
N ARG A 94 7.83 -14.67 -16.01
CA ARG A 94 9.07 -14.76 -15.24
C ARG A 94 10.25 -14.34 -16.09
N ILE A 95 10.52 -13.05 -16.12
CA ILE A 95 11.69 -12.47 -16.79
C ILE A 95 12.71 -11.90 -15.78
N PRO A 96 14.02 -11.82 -16.12
CA PRO A 96 15.05 -11.41 -15.16
C PRO A 96 14.93 -9.95 -14.68
N VAL A 97 14.40 -9.07 -15.53
CA VAL A 97 14.23 -7.64 -15.26
C VAL A 97 12.88 -7.22 -15.87
N PRO A 98 12.04 -6.43 -15.16
CA PRO A 98 10.79 -5.92 -15.71
C PRO A 98 11.02 -5.20 -17.05
N ALA A 99 10.34 -5.65 -18.11
CA ALA A 99 10.50 -5.20 -19.49
C ALA A 99 9.24 -5.60 -20.30
N PRO A 100 9.05 -5.09 -21.53
CA PRO A 100 7.95 -5.55 -22.38
C PRO A 100 7.96 -7.07 -22.55
N GLY A 101 6.80 -7.71 -22.32
CA GLY A 101 6.68 -9.17 -22.25
C GLY A 101 6.71 -9.71 -20.81
N TRP A 102 6.81 -8.83 -19.81
CA TRP A 102 6.54 -9.14 -18.40
C TRP A 102 5.04 -9.32 -18.15
N GLU A 103 4.20 -8.68 -18.96
CA GLU A 103 2.78 -8.50 -18.72
C GLU A 103 1.94 -9.71 -19.14
N VAL A 104 1.12 -10.23 -18.21
CA VAL A 104 0.04 -11.18 -18.53
C VAL A 104 -1.30 -10.46 -18.46
N PHE A 105 -2.16 -10.70 -19.45
CA PHE A 105 -3.53 -10.16 -19.51
C PHE A 105 -4.35 -10.60 -18.28
N PRO A 106 -5.25 -9.77 -17.69
CA PRO A 106 -5.68 -8.44 -18.16
C PRO A 106 -4.94 -7.23 -17.59
N LYS A 107 -4.31 -7.34 -16.41
CA LYS A 107 -3.61 -6.21 -15.77
C LYS A 107 -2.63 -6.68 -14.68
N ARG A 108 -1.45 -6.05 -14.62
CA ARG A 108 -0.32 -6.40 -13.73
C ARG A 108 -0.29 -5.68 -12.39
N MET A 109 -0.69 -4.42 -12.36
CA MET A 109 -0.60 -3.53 -11.20
C MET A 109 -1.88 -2.73 -11.14
N GLU A 110 -2.46 -2.69 -9.95
CA GLU A 110 -3.67 -1.94 -9.65
C GLU A 110 -3.52 -1.37 -8.26
N VAL A 111 -3.94 -0.12 -8.10
CA VAL A 111 -4.12 0.48 -6.78
C VAL A 111 -5.54 1.00 -6.78
N ASN A 112 -6.46 0.11 -6.40
CA ASN A 112 -7.87 0.41 -6.37
C ASN A 112 -8.21 1.14 -5.07
N LEU A 113 -8.90 2.27 -5.18
CA LEU A 113 -9.38 3.07 -4.07
C LEU A 113 -10.89 3.20 -4.17
N VAL A 114 -11.55 3.04 -3.02
CA VAL A 114 -12.94 3.46 -2.83
C VAL A 114 -12.99 4.36 -1.60
N ILE A 115 -13.31 5.62 -1.81
CA ILE A 115 -13.41 6.65 -0.79
C ILE A 115 -14.89 7.00 -0.63
N THR A 116 -15.45 6.70 0.54
CA THR A 116 -16.84 7.02 0.86
C THR A 116 -16.87 8.17 1.85
N GLY A 117 -17.50 9.28 1.46
CA GLY A 117 -17.77 10.42 2.33
C GLY A 117 -19.27 10.71 2.44
N GLU A 118 -19.61 11.68 3.28
CA GLU A 118 -21.01 12.08 3.53
C GLU A 118 -21.71 12.67 2.30
N LYS A 119 -20.94 13.13 1.31
CA LYS A 119 -21.42 13.85 0.11
C LYS A 119 -21.16 13.08 -1.19
N GLY A 120 -20.82 11.79 -1.09
CA GLY A 120 -20.58 10.95 -2.26
C GLY A 120 -19.43 9.98 -2.09
N VAL A 121 -19.19 9.24 -3.15
CA VAL A 121 -18.19 8.19 -3.28
C VAL A 121 -17.28 8.52 -4.44
N LEU A 122 -16.00 8.21 -4.28
CA LEU A 122 -15.01 8.16 -5.35
C LEU A 122 -14.50 6.72 -5.45
N ALA A 123 -14.47 6.17 -6.66
CA ALA A 123 -13.82 4.91 -6.96
C ALA A 123 -12.83 5.13 -8.11
N CYS A 124 -11.61 4.66 -7.96
CA CYS A 124 -10.61 4.73 -9.02
C CYS A 124 -9.58 3.62 -8.90
N ASP A 125 -8.91 3.35 -10.00
CA ASP A 125 -7.62 2.68 -10.01
C ASP A 125 -6.57 3.75 -10.28
N CYS A 126 -5.60 3.94 -9.40
CA CYS A 126 -4.55 4.96 -9.59
C CYS A 126 -3.67 4.68 -10.81
N PHE A 127 -3.65 3.44 -11.32
CA PHE A 127 -3.04 3.06 -12.60
C PHE A 127 -4.07 2.92 -13.73
N GLY A 128 -5.30 3.36 -13.49
CA GLY A 128 -6.40 3.38 -14.46
C GLY A 128 -6.61 4.78 -15.04
N PRO A 129 -7.19 4.88 -16.25
CA PRO A 129 -7.41 6.16 -16.91
C PRO A 129 -8.63 6.92 -16.40
N ASN A 130 -9.41 6.36 -15.47
CA ASN A 130 -10.72 6.89 -15.10
C ASN A 130 -10.88 6.96 -13.58
N VAL A 131 -11.50 8.06 -13.14
CA VAL A 131 -12.06 8.23 -11.81
C VAL A 131 -13.58 8.25 -11.92
N TYR A 132 -14.25 7.48 -11.06
CA TYR A 132 -15.69 7.38 -10.97
C TYR A 132 -16.14 8.08 -9.69
N HIS A 133 -17.07 9.03 -9.77
CA HIS A 133 -17.57 9.69 -8.57
C HIS A 133 -19.03 10.14 -8.71
N ASN A 134 -19.72 10.30 -7.60
CA ASN A 134 -21.09 10.84 -7.57
C ASN A 134 -21.25 12.08 -6.69
N GLY A 135 -20.16 12.71 -6.25
CA GLY A 135 -20.20 13.93 -5.43
C GLY A 135 -20.42 15.24 -6.22
N ALA A 136 -20.27 16.35 -5.50
CA ALA A 136 -20.32 17.70 -6.06
C ALA A 136 -19.33 17.89 -7.25
N PRO A 137 -19.63 18.77 -8.21
CA PRO A 137 -20.77 19.70 -8.24
C PRO A 137 -22.05 19.10 -8.84
N ASN A 138 -21.98 17.90 -9.45
CA ASN A 138 -23.06 17.39 -10.29
C ASN A 138 -24.04 16.46 -9.58
N ASP A 139 -23.68 15.95 -8.39
CA ASP A 139 -24.50 15.01 -7.59
C ASP A 139 -25.05 13.83 -8.41
N ARG A 140 -24.24 13.35 -9.35
CA ARG A 140 -24.57 12.26 -10.28
C ARG A 140 -23.34 11.44 -10.59
N TYR A 141 -23.55 10.17 -10.93
CA TYR A 141 -22.46 9.31 -11.38
C TYR A 141 -21.77 9.90 -12.60
N THR A 142 -20.50 10.24 -12.44
CA THR A 142 -19.65 10.90 -13.42
C THR A 142 -18.38 10.08 -13.59
N VAL A 143 -17.94 9.97 -14.84
CA VAL A 143 -16.65 9.40 -15.21
C VAL A 143 -15.76 10.55 -15.66
N GLN A 144 -14.62 10.71 -15.00
CA GLN A 144 -13.60 11.67 -15.39
C GLN A 144 -12.37 10.91 -15.87
N TYR A 145 -11.98 11.17 -17.12
CA TYR A 145 -10.68 10.72 -17.62
C TYR A 145 -9.58 11.46 -16.86
N THR A 146 -8.69 10.70 -16.25
CA THR A 146 -7.54 11.19 -15.50
C THR A 146 -6.28 10.61 -16.16
N TYR A 147 -5.47 11.50 -16.70
CA TYR A 147 -4.10 11.16 -17.08
C TYR A 147 -3.21 11.35 -15.85
N PHE A 148 -2.44 10.32 -15.52
CA PHE A 148 -1.52 10.33 -14.40
C PHE A 148 -0.12 9.97 -14.91
N ASP A 149 0.85 10.84 -14.62
CA ASP A 149 2.27 10.56 -14.76
C ASP A 149 2.90 10.77 -13.37
N GLU A 150 3.09 9.67 -12.64
CA GLU A 150 3.65 9.67 -11.28
C GLU A 150 5.05 10.29 -11.19
N TRP A 151 5.82 10.27 -12.28
CA TRP A 151 7.23 10.59 -12.24
C TRP A 151 7.49 12.08 -12.31
N ILE A 152 6.70 12.81 -13.09
CA ILE A 152 6.91 14.25 -13.32
C ILE A 152 6.84 15.01 -12.00
N GLY A 153 5.75 14.85 -11.24
CA GLY A 153 5.56 15.59 -9.99
C GLY A 153 6.59 15.24 -8.91
N LEU A 154 7.00 13.98 -8.84
CA LEU A 154 7.97 13.50 -7.85
C LEU A 154 9.38 14.02 -8.14
N ILE A 155 9.81 13.96 -9.39
CA ILE A 155 11.14 14.45 -9.80
C ILE A 155 11.21 15.98 -9.72
N ASP A 156 10.15 16.68 -10.11
CA ASP A 156 10.07 18.14 -9.99
C ASP A 156 10.23 18.60 -8.53
N GLU A 157 9.54 17.93 -7.60
CA GLU A 157 9.67 18.22 -6.17
C GLU A 157 11.09 17.96 -5.67
N PHE A 158 11.69 16.83 -6.04
CA PHE A 158 13.06 16.51 -5.65
C PHE A 158 14.04 17.59 -6.10
N VAL A 159 13.95 18.01 -7.37
CA VAL A 159 14.81 19.06 -7.94
C VAL A 159 14.57 20.41 -7.26
N ASP A 160 13.31 20.77 -6.99
CA ASP A 160 12.93 21.99 -6.29
C ASP A 160 13.48 22.03 -4.85
N CYS A 161 13.40 20.91 -4.12
CA CYS A 161 13.98 20.78 -2.79
C CYS A 161 15.51 20.96 -2.82
N CYS A 162 16.19 20.35 -3.79
CA CYS A 162 17.65 20.48 -3.94
C CYS A 162 18.07 21.92 -4.27
N ARG A 163 17.36 22.59 -5.19
CA ARG A 163 17.71 23.94 -5.65
C ARG A 163 17.38 25.02 -4.64
N ASN A 164 16.25 24.88 -3.95
CA ASN A 164 15.69 25.94 -3.12
C ASN A 164 15.75 25.64 -1.62
N GLY A 165 16.37 24.52 -1.21
CA GLY A 165 16.50 24.15 0.20
C GLY A 165 15.15 23.91 0.89
N LYS A 166 14.13 23.50 0.13
CA LYS A 166 12.80 23.20 0.68
C LYS A 166 12.81 21.84 1.37
N GLN A 167 11.94 21.71 2.37
CA GLN A 167 11.65 20.41 2.98
C GLN A 167 10.73 19.61 2.04
N PRO A 168 11.08 18.36 1.69
CA PRO A 168 10.20 17.53 0.89
C PRO A 168 8.91 17.21 1.65
N LYS A 169 7.79 17.12 0.91
CA LYS A 169 6.46 16.77 1.42
C LYS A 169 6.53 15.48 2.22
N ILE A 170 7.17 14.47 1.66
CA ILE A 170 7.43 13.19 2.32
C ILE A 170 8.90 13.15 2.74
N ASN A 171 9.13 13.19 4.06
CA ASN A 171 10.46 13.09 4.65
C ASN A 171 10.51 11.94 5.67
N LEU A 172 11.70 11.64 6.19
CA LEU A 172 11.89 10.53 7.13
C LEU A 172 10.99 10.63 8.37
N ARG A 173 10.75 11.85 8.88
CA ARG A 173 9.90 12.06 10.06
C ARG A 173 8.45 11.71 9.74
N TRP A 174 7.95 12.06 8.56
CA TRP A 174 6.62 11.71 8.09
C TRP A 174 6.49 10.21 7.77
N HIS A 175 7.53 9.62 7.19
CA HIS A 175 7.50 8.21 6.77
C HIS A 175 7.58 7.25 7.98
N LYS A 176 8.11 7.70 9.12
CA LYS A 176 8.15 6.91 10.35
C LYS A 176 6.77 6.36 10.73
N GLN A 177 5.71 7.18 10.68
CA GLN A 177 4.36 6.73 11.03
C GLN A 177 3.83 5.65 10.07
N THR A 178 4.18 5.74 8.79
CA THR A 178 3.85 4.74 7.77
C THR A 178 4.51 3.40 8.07
N ILE A 179 5.79 3.40 8.47
CA ILE A 179 6.48 2.20 8.92
C ILE A 179 5.89 1.68 10.25
N GLN A 180 5.50 2.56 11.19
CA GLN A 180 4.85 2.14 12.43
C GLN A 180 3.51 1.43 12.17
N ALA A 181 2.71 1.91 11.22
CA ALA A 181 1.47 1.24 10.81
C ALA A 181 1.74 -0.15 10.21
N MET A 182 2.72 -0.24 9.31
CA MET A 182 3.16 -1.52 8.73
C MET A 182 3.62 -2.52 9.80
N LEU A 183 4.45 -2.09 10.76
CA LEU A 183 4.90 -2.93 11.87
C LEU A 183 3.74 -3.32 12.81
N GLY A 184 2.78 -2.41 13.02
CA GLY A 184 1.55 -2.69 13.76
C GLY A 184 0.71 -3.79 13.13
N CYS A 185 0.66 -3.86 11.79
CA CYS A 185 0.01 -4.96 11.09
C CYS A 185 0.67 -6.31 11.42
N TYR A 186 2.00 -6.40 11.36
CA TYR A 186 2.70 -7.63 11.73
C TYR A 186 2.54 -8.02 13.20
N GLU A 187 2.47 -7.03 14.10
CA GLU A 187 2.19 -7.30 15.51
C GLU A 187 0.74 -7.80 15.70
N SER A 188 -0.21 -7.27 14.94
CA SER A 188 -1.58 -7.75 14.93
C SER A 188 -1.67 -9.19 14.40
N VAL A 189 -0.94 -9.51 13.33
CA VAL A 189 -0.84 -10.89 12.80
C VAL A 189 -0.26 -11.85 13.84
N LYS A 190 0.77 -11.42 14.56
CA LYS A 190 1.43 -12.23 15.59
C LYS A 190 0.52 -12.51 16.77
N SER A 191 -0.14 -11.48 17.28
CA SER A 191 -1.00 -11.55 18.48
C SER A 191 -2.43 -12.00 18.20
N ASN A 192 -2.86 -11.95 16.93
CA ASN A 192 -4.24 -12.13 16.50
C ASN A 192 -5.22 -11.18 17.24
N GLN A 193 -4.77 -9.95 17.53
CA GLN A 193 -5.51 -8.90 18.22
C GLN A 193 -5.31 -7.55 17.50
N PRO A 194 -6.24 -6.59 17.64
CA PRO A 194 -6.01 -5.21 17.22
C PRO A 194 -4.82 -4.59 17.97
N VAL A 195 -4.01 -3.79 17.28
CA VAL A 195 -2.84 -3.10 17.81
C VAL A 195 -3.05 -1.60 17.72
N CYS A 196 -2.96 -0.90 18.84
CA CYS A 196 -2.98 0.56 18.87
C CYS A 196 -1.68 1.13 18.29
N ILE A 197 -1.79 2.16 17.44
CA ILE A 197 -0.65 2.83 16.81
C ILE A 197 -0.35 4.10 17.60
N ASN A 198 0.56 3.97 18.57
CA ASN A 198 1.04 5.12 19.35
C ASN A 198 2.07 5.90 18.50
N ALA A 199 1.65 7.07 18.00
CA ALA A 199 2.52 8.04 17.34
C ALA A 199 3.17 8.98 18.35
#